data_AF-A0A813YZV1-F1
#
_entry.id   AF-A0A813YZV1-F1
#
_cell.length_a   1.000
_cell.length_b   1.000
_cell.length_c   1.000
_cell.angle_alpha   90.00
_cell.angle_beta   90.00
_cell.angle_gamma   90.00
#
_symmetry.space_group_name_H-M   'P 1'
#
loop_
_entity.id
_entity.type
_entity.pdbx_description
1 polymer ?
#
loop_
_entity_poly.entity_id
_entity_poly.type
_entity_poly.pdbx_seq_one_letter_code
_entity_poly.pdbx_strand_id
1 'polypeptide(L)'
;MCNSSVATIFHAIIIIIGSIYGFREDTAINAPSCALRAYFYLVSLTAICYSKAIQAMSHLFFSVLYKHRFLLTWRMHRILIIINWIIAFIVCVPLIFIDANDSFEIESRSCILSTKIYVFAFCMANISCLFPYGIIAIVVVIIIIHIRRSTRRVQAIRENSPNTTQKRRREIKLIKQMSAQTATVTLAAPLYLFLIIWHVTQKKSAPEPLYLLSLNSITISLFMLTALQFIMNQEVNQLIKQFFKRCCTFIIMKKSTDQQ
;
A
#
# COMPACT_ATOMS: atom_id res chain seq x y z
N MET A 1 -6.56 7.00 3.36
CA MET A 1 -5.46 7.04 4.36
C MET A 1 -5.67 6.05 5.49
N CYS A 2 -6.73 6.14 6.30
CA CYS A 2 -6.97 5.21 7.41
C CYS A 2 -6.94 3.73 7.00
N ASN A 3 -7.65 3.34 5.92
CA ASN A 3 -7.65 1.95 5.44
C ASN A 3 -6.24 1.42 5.09
N SER A 4 -5.43 2.25 4.42
CA SER A 4 -4.04 1.89 4.09
C SER A 4 -3.20 1.70 5.34
N SER A 5 -3.39 2.53 6.38
CA SER A 5 -2.70 2.37 7.65
C SER A 5 -3.12 1.10 8.39
N VAL A 6 -4.42 0.77 8.39
CA VAL A 6 -4.92 -0.49 8.96
C VAL A 6 -4.32 -1.70 8.23
N ALA A 7 -4.29 -1.66 6.89
CA ALA A 7 -3.68 -2.72 6.11
C ALA A 7 -2.17 -2.86 6.36
N THR A 8 -1.44 -1.75 6.57
CA THR A 8 -0.02 -1.80 6.93
C THR A 8 0.21 -2.31 8.36
N ILE A 9 -0.64 -1.95 9.33
CA ILE A 9 -0.57 -2.52 10.68
C ILE A 9 -0.81 -4.03 10.61
N PHE A 10 -1.83 -4.46 9.86
CA PHE A 10 -2.11 -5.87 9.64
C PHE A 10 -0.90 -6.59 9.03
N HIS A 11 -0.28 -6.02 7.99
CA HIS A 11 0.94 -6.54 7.39
C HIS A 11 2.11 -6.65 8.39
N ALA A 12 2.32 -5.62 9.21
CA ALA A 12 3.39 -5.63 10.22
C ALA A 12 3.18 -6.74 11.26
N ILE A 13 1.94 -6.98 11.69
CA ILE A 13 1.60 -8.09 12.59
C ILE A 13 1.96 -9.43 11.94
N ILE A 14 1.59 -9.63 10.67
CA ILE A 14 1.89 -10.86 9.93
C ILE A 14 3.41 -11.07 9.79
N ILE A 15 4.17 -10.01 9.51
CA ILE A 15 5.64 -10.10 9.44
C ILE A 15 6.24 -10.46 10.79
N ILE A 16 5.81 -9.82 11.89
CA ILE A 16 6.31 -10.13 13.23
C ILE A 16 6.07 -11.61 13.57
N ILE A 17 4.85 -12.09 13.30
CA ILE A 17 4.51 -13.51 13.47
C ILE A 17 5.43 -14.38 12.60
N GLY A 18 5.58 -14.03 11.32
CA GLY A 18 6.47 -14.72 10.39
C GLY A 18 7.91 -14.81 10.88
N SER A 19 8.46 -13.70 11.39
CA SER A 19 9.82 -13.64 11.94
C SER A 19 9.99 -14.54 13.18
N ILE A 20 9.01 -14.59 14.09
CA ILE A 20 9.06 -15.48 15.27
C ILE A 20 9.18 -16.95 14.85
N TYR A 21 8.41 -17.36 13.83
CA TYR A 21 8.50 -18.73 13.31
C TYR A 21 9.76 -18.97 12.47
N GLY A 22 10.28 -17.95 11.79
CA GLY A 22 11.54 -18.05 11.03
C GLY A 22 12.76 -18.38 11.90
N PHE A 23 12.72 -18.09 13.20
CA PHE A 23 13.74 -18.50 14.16
C PHE A 23 13.61 -19.97 14.64
N ARG A 24 12.50 -20.65 14.34
CA ARG A 24 12.25 -22.05 14.74
C ARG A 24 12.13 -22.94 13.50
N GLU A 25 13.28 -23.39 12.99
CA GLU A 25 13.42 -24.15 11.73
C GLU A 25 12.45 -25.33 11.62
N ASP A 26 12.18 -26.02 12.73
CA ASP A 26 11.33 -27.23 12.80
C ASP A 26 9.84 -26.97 12.51
N THR A 27 9.38 -25.73 12.67
CA THR A 27 7.95 -25.35 12.50
C THR A 27 7.65 -24.61 11.20
N ALA A 28 8.68 -24.33 10.40
CA ALA A 28 8.55 -23.48 9.22
C ALA A 28 7.93 -24.20 8.02
N ILE A 29 8.24 -25.48 7.78
CA ILE A 29 8.12 -26.04 6.43
C ILE A 29 6.89 -26.97 6.26
N ASN A 30 6.49 -27.72 7.28
CA ASN A 30 5.52 -28.82 7.12
C ASN A 30 4.13 -28.57 7.75
N ALA A 31 3.85 -27.35 8.20
CA ALA A 31 2.62 -27.04 8.92
C ALA A 31 1.63 -26.22 8.06
N PRO A 32 0.31 -26.46 8.19
CA PRO A 32 -0.73 -25.62 7.56
C PRO A 32 -0.62 -24.14 7.95
N SER A 33 0.11 -23.83 9.03
CA SER A 33 0.47 -22.47 9.43
C SER A 33 1.34 -21.73 8.39
N CYS A 34 2.11 -22.44 7.56
CA CYS A 34 2.92 -21.84 6.48
C CYS A 34 2.02 -21.27 5.38
N ALA A 35 1.07 -22.08 4.90
CA ALA A 35 0.10 -21.67 3.88
C ALA A 35 -0.77 -20.49 4.33
N LEU A 36 -1.26 -20.52 5.58
CA LEU A 36 -2.03 -19.42 6.16
C LEU A 36 -1.21 -18.13 6.28
N ARG A 37 0.07 -18.21 6.67
CA ARG A 37 0.96 -17.04 6.74
C ARG A 37 1.20 -16.44 5.35
N ALA A 38 1.51 -17.28 4.36
CA ALA A 38 1.68 -16.84 2.97
C ALA A 38 0.40 -16.17 2.44
N TYR A 39 -0.76 -16.74 2.75
CA TYR A 39 -2.07 -16.20 2.40
C TYR A 39 -2.30 -14.82 3.02
N PHE A 40 -2.17 -14.68 4.34
CA PHE A 40 -2.39 -13.39 4.99
C PHE A 40 -1.35 -12.33 4.60
N TYR A 41 -0.11 -12.76 4.33
CA TYR A 41 0.92 -11.89 3.77
C TYR A 41 0.46 -11.31 2.43
N LEU A 42 -0.01 -12.15 1.50
CA LEU A 42 -0.46 -11.70 0.18
C LEU A 42 -1.75 -10.87 0.26
N VAL A 43 -2.70 -11.26 1.11
CA VAL A 43 -3.93 -10.48 1.38
C VAL A 43 -3.56 -9.08 1.85
N SER A 44 -2.61 -8.96 2.78
CA SER A 44 -2.19 -7.67 3.31
C SER A 44 -1.54 -6.78 2.24
N LEU A 45 -0.70 -7.34 1.37
CA LEU A 45 -0.11 -6.62 0.24
C LEU A 45 -1.17 -6.13 -0.75
N THR A 46 -2.07 -7.02 -1.16
CA THR A 46 -3.19 -6.69 -2.05
C THR A 46 -4.06 -5.61 -1.44
N ALA A 47 -4.41 -5.71 -0.15
CA ALA A 47 -5.20 -4.72 0.55
C ALA A 47 -4.51 -3.34 0.59
N ILE A 48 -3.19 -3.27 0.74
CA ILE A 48 -2.42 -2.03 0.71
C ILE A 48 -2.45 -1.42 -0.70
N CYS A 49 -2.14 -2.20 -1.73
CA CYS A 49 -2.10 -1.72 -3.12
C CYS A 49 -3.46 -1.19 -3.58
N TYR A 50 -4.54 -1.95 -3.36
CA TYR A 50 -5.89 -1.51 -3.71
C TYR A 50 -6.39 -0.35 -2.83
N SER A 51 -5.93 -0.23 -1.57
CA SER A 51 -6.23 0.95 -0.75
C SER A 51 -5.71 2.24 -1.37
N LYS A 52 -4.56 2.19 -2.05
CA LYS A 52 -4.01 3.34 -2.78
C LYS A 52 -4.77 3.62 -4.07
N ALA A 53 -5.21 2.58 -4.78
CA ALA A 53 -6.09 2.72 -5.93
C ALA A 53 -7.43 3.38 -5.55
N ILE A 54 -8.05 2.94 -4.46
CA ILE A 54 -9.27 3.55 -3.93
C ILE A 54 -9.03 4.99 -3.51
N GLN A 55 -7.90 5.29 -2.87
CA GLN A 55 -7.55 6.68 -2.54
C GLN A 55 -7.48 7.54 -3.80
N ALA A 56 -6.82 7.09 -4.86
CA ALA A 56 -6.77 7.80 -6.13
C ALA A 56 -8.18 7.98 -6.73
N MET A 57 -9.00 6.92 -6.75
CA MET A 57 -10.39 6.98 -7.22
C MET A 57 -11.25 7.97 -6.43
N SER A 58 -11.11 8.01 -5.11
CA SER A 58 -11.77 9.03 -4.27
C SER A 58 -11.38 10.44 -4.72
N HIS A 59 -10.10 10.70 -4.99
CA HIS A 59 -9.66 12.00 -5.50
C HIS A 59 -10.22 12.32 -6.89
N LEU A 60 -10.39 11.32 -7.76
CA LEU A 60 -11.10 11.48 -9.03
C LEU A 60 -12.55 11.92 -8.81
N PHE A 61 -13.25 11.30 -7.86
CA PHE A 61 -14.64 11.64 -7.53
C PHE A 61 -14.76 13.08 -7.03
N PHE A 62 -13.83 13.53 -6.18
CA PHE A 62 -13.81 14.90 -5.67
C PHE A 62 -13.40 15.95 -6.72
N SER A 63 -12.42 15.66 -7.57
CA SER A 63 -11.88 16.64 -8.52
C SER A 63 -12.73 16.74 -9.80
N VAL A 64 -13.07 15.60 -10.41
CA VAL A 64 -13.69 15.54 -11.73
C VAL A 64 -15.19 15.35 -11.65
N LEU A 65 -15.66 14.44 -10.81
CA LEU A 65 -17.09 14.05 -10.73
C LEU A 65 -17.85 14.81 -9.63
N TYR A 66 -17.44 16.04 -9.31
CA TYR A 66 -18.05 16.85 -8.24
C TYR A 66 -19.57 17.05 -8.40
N LYS A 67 -20.09 16.94 -9.63
CA LYS A 67 -21.52 17.05 -9.93
C LYS A 67 -22.34 15.87 -9.37
N HIS A 68 -21.73 14.70 -9.21
CA HIS A 68 -22.41 13.50 -8.73
C HIS A 68 -22.29 13.37 -7.21
N ARG A 69 -23.12 14.13 -6.48
CA ARG A 69 -23.14 14.20 -5.00
C ARG A 69 -23.17 12.83 -4.31
N PHE A 70 -23.81 11.83 -4.92
CA PHE A 70 -23.90 10.47 -4.37
C PHE A 70 -22.52 9.81 -4.19
N LEU A 71 -21.61 9.96 -5.17
CA LEU A 71 -20.26 9.36 -5.15
C LEU A 71 -19.35 9.98 -4.08
N LEU A 72 -19.68 11.18 -3.62
CA LEU A 72 -18.90 11.94 -2.65
C LEU A 72 -19.28 11.61 -1.20
N THR A 73 -20.30 10.77 -1.00
CA THR A 73 -20.79 10.43 0.34
C THR A 73 -19.82 9.50 1.08
N TRP A 74 -19.83 9.62 2.41
CA TRP A 74 -19.07 8.72 3.29
C TRP A 74 -19.52 7.26 3.17
N ARG A 75 -20.80 7.03 2.85
CA ARG A 75 -21.35 5.69 2.61
C ARG A 75 -20.65 5.00 1.45
N MET A 76 -20.43 5.70 0.33
CA MET A 76 -19.71 5.16 -0.82
C MET A 76 -18.25 4.82 -0.49
N HIS A 77 -17.57 5.67 0.30
CA HIS A 77 -16.21 5.39 0.74
C HIS A 77 -16.12 4.13 1.61
N ARG A 78 -17.10 3.89 2.49
CA ARG A 78 -17.18 2.64 3.26
C ARG A 78 -17.40 1.43 2.38
N ILE A 79 -18.30 1.52 1.39
CA ILE A 79 -18.56 0.44 0.44
C ILE A 79 -17.27 0.08 -0.32
N LEU A 80 -16.53 1.07 -0.81
CA LEU A 80 -15.24 0.84 -1.49
C LEU A 80 -14.21 0.14 -0.58
N ILE A 81 -14.14 0.53 0.69
CA ILE A 81 -13.26 -0.13 1.66
C ILE A 81 -13.68 -1.58 1.89
N ILE A 82 -14.97 -1.87 2.01
CA ILE A 82 -15.45 -3.25 2.18
C ILE A 82 -15.08 -4.09 0.94
N ILE A 83 -15.34 -3.55 -0.25
CA ILE A 83 -14.98 -4.19 -1.52
C ILE A 83 -13.47 -4.44 -1.62
N ASN A 84 -12.62 -3.50 -1.17
CA ASN A 84 -11.16 -3.67 -1.12
C ASN A 84 -10.74 -4.94 -0.39
N TRP A 85 -11.29 -5.14 0.81
CA TRP A 85 -10.93 -6.29 1.64
C TRP A 85 -11.49 -7.58 1.06
N ILE A 86 -12.73 -7.55 0.55
CA ILE A 86 -13.32 -8.71 -0.15
C ILE A 86 -12.44 -9.12 -1.33
N ILE A 87 -12.03 -8.17 -2.18
CA ILE A 87 -11.12 -8.45 -3.30
C ILE A 87 -9.79 -9.01 -2.80
N ALA A 88 -9.20 -8.41 -1.77
CA ALA A 88 -7.93 -8.87 -1.21
C ALA A 88 -8.00 -10.32 -0.72
N PHE A 89 -9.08 -10.70 -0.03
CA PHE A 89 -9.29 -12.09 0.41
C PHE A 89 -9.54 -13.04 -0.77
N ILE A 90 -10.47 -12.70 -1.67
CA ILE A 90 -10.89 -13.57 -2.79
C ILE A 90 -9.73 -13.82 -3.76
N VAL A 91 -8.99 -12.78 -4.15
CA VAL A 91 -7.88 -12.90 -5.10
C VAL A 91 -6.81 -13.86 -4.58
N CYS A 92 -6.60 -13.92 -3.27
CA CYS A 92 -5.58 -14.77 -2.67
C CYS A 92 -6.05 -16.20 -2.38
N VAL A 93 -7.36 -16.51 -2.49
CA VAL A 93 -7.92 -17.84 -2.18
C VAL A 93 -7.23 -18.98 -2.92
N PRO A 94 -6.90 -18.87 -4.22
CA PRO A 94 -6.24 -19.95 -4.95
C PRO A 94 -4.96 -20.47 -4.27
N LEU A 95 -4.26 -19.64 -3.49
CA LEU A 95 -3.04 -20.02 -2.77
C LEU A 95 -3.27 -21.14 -1.74
N ILE A 96 -4.49 -21.26 -1.20
CA ILE A 96 -4.83 -22.26 -0.17
C ILE A 96 -4.96 -23.66 -0.80
N PHE A 97 -5.26 -23.73 -2.10
CA PHE A 97 -5.55 -24.98 -2.81
C PHE A 97 -4.34 -25.57 -3.55
N ILE A 98 -3.17 -24.92 -3.50
CA ILE A 98 -1.97 -25.42 -4.18
C ILE A 98 -1.15 -26.28 -3.21
N ASP A 99 -0.75 -27.47 -3.65
CA ASP A 99 -0.05 -28.46 -2.83
C ASP A 99 1.22 -27.91 -2.16
N ALA A 100 1.36 -28.17 -0.86
CA ALA A 100 2.31 -27.48 0.00
C ALA A 100 3.80 -27.72 -0.36
N ASN A 101 4.13 -28.82 -1.04
CA ASN A 101 5.52 -29.21 -1.27
C ASN A 101 6.25 -28.38 -2.33
N ASP A 102 5.55 -27.79 -3.32
CA ASP A 102 6.16 -26.96 -4.37
C ASP A 102 5.71 -25.48 -4.33
N SER A 103 4.72 -25.17 -3.50
CA SER A 103 4.01 -23.89 -3.49
C SER A 103 4.62 -22.81 -2.61
N PHE A 104 5.59 -23.15 -1.75
CA PHE A 104 6.22 -22.20 -0.84
C PHE A 104 7.75 -22.12 -1.01
N GLU A 105 8.28 -20.91 -0.86
CA GLU A 105 9.73 -20.66 -0.86
C GLU A 105 10.35 -21.08 0.48
N ILE A 106 10.77 -22.35 0.55
CA ILE A 106 11.45 -22.94 1.70
C ILE A 106 12.73 -22.16 2.05
N GLU A 107 13.47 -21.73 1.02
CA GLU A 107 14.72 -20.97 1.12
C GLU A 107 14.55 -19.62 1.85
N SER A 108 13.34 -19.05 1.86
CA SER A 108 13.11 -17.75 2.50
C SER A 108 12.92 -17.83 4.01
N ARG A 109 12.74 -19.03 4.58
CA ARG A 109 12.31 -19.31 5.98
C ARG A 109 11.03 -18.58 6.42
N SER A 110 10.41 -17.80 5.54
CA SER A 110 9.35 -16.83 5.82
C SER A 110 7.98 -17.31 5.31
N CYS A 111 7.91 -18.49 4.70
CA CYS A 111 6.68 -19.07 4.16
C CYS A 111 5.95 -18.12 3.22
N ILE A 112 6.55 -17.86 2.06
CA ILE A 112 6.00 -16.95 1.05
C ILE A 112 5.73 -17.74 -0.24
N LEU A 113 4.82 -17.20 -1.06
CA LEU A 113 4.46 -17.76 -2.35
C LEU A 113 5.70 -18.12 -3.16
N SER A 114 5.79 -19.37 -3.58
CA SER A 114 6.88 -19.88 -4.40
C SER A 114 6.89 -19.25 -5.78
N THR A 115 8.02 -18.67 -6.14
CA THR A 115 8.29 -18.22 -7.51
C THR A 115 8.53 -19.39 -8.48
N LYS A 116 8.64 -20.63 -8.00
CA LYS A 116 8.85 -21.85 -8.82
C LYS A 116 7.66 -22.14 -9.72
N ILE A 117 6.43 -21.87 -9.26
CA ILE A 117 5.21 -21.91 -10.10
C ILE A 117 5.06 -20.54 -10.80
N TYR A 118 5.96 -20.28 -11.75
CA TYR A 118 6.14 -18.95 -12.34
C TYR A 118 4.86 -18.35 -12.94
N VAL A 119 3.99 -19.17 -13.56
CA VAL A 119 2.72 -18.69 -14.11
C VAL A 119 1.82 -18.12 -13.02
N PHE A 120 1.67 -18.87 -11.91
CA PHE A 120 0.84 -18.45 -10.80
C PHE A 120 1.45 -17.23 -10.08
N ALA A 121 2.75 -17.26 -9.80
CA ALA A 121 3.46 -16.13 -9.20
C ALA A 121 3.35 -14.85 -10.06
N PHE A 122 3.46 -14.99 -11.38
CA PHE A 122 3.28 -13.90 -12.33
C PHE A 122 1.85 -13.36 -12.32
N CYS A 123 0.83 -14.22 -12.39
CA CYS A 123 -0.58 -13.81 -12.32
C CYS A 123 -0.89 -13.07 -11.02
N MET A 124 -0.43 -13.61 -9.88
CA MET A 124 -0.63 -12.98 -8.57
C MET A 124 0.07 -11.63 -8.45
N ALA A 125 1.31 -11.51 -8.96
CA ALA A 125 2.02 -10.23 -8.99
C ALA A 125 1.27 -9.19 -9.87
N ASN A 126 0.72 -9.62 -11.00
CA ASN A 126 -0.04 -8.74 -11.89
C ASN A 126 -1.34 -8.25 -11.24
N ILE A 127 -2.14 -9.15 -10.68
CA ILE A 127 -3.44 -8.81 -10.10
C ILE A 127 -3.27 -7.99 -8.81
N SER A 128 -2.29 -8.35 -7.98
CA SER A 128 -2.09 -7.73 -6.66
C SER A 128 -1.38 -6.38 -6.75
N CYS A 129 -0.46 -6.22 -7.70
CA CYS A 129 0.37 -5.01 -7.82
C CYS A 129 0.10 -4.23 -9.11
N LEU A 130 0.31 -4.82 -10.29
CA LEU A 130 0.27 -4.07 -11.56
C LEU A 130 -1.11 -3.49 -11.87
N PHE A 131 -2.18 -4.25 -11.60
CA PHE A 131 -3.56 -3.80 -11.82
C PHE A 131 -3.93 -2.56 -10.98
N PRO A 132 -3.76 -2.54 -9.63
CA PRO A 132 -4.02 -1.33 -8.85
C PRO A 132 -3.11 -0.16 -9.24
N TYR A 133 -1.86 -0.39 -9.64
CA TYR A 133 -1.01 0.68 -10.19
C TYR A 133 -1.52 1.25 -11.51
N GLY A 134 -2.03 0.40 -12.40
CA GLY A 134 -2.68 0.81 -13.64
C GLY A 134 -3.85 1.76 -13.36
N ILE A 135 -4.70 1.41 -12.38
CA ILE A 135 -5.81 2.27 -11.95
C ILE A 135 -5.28 3.63 -11.47
N ILE A 136 -4.26 3.65 -10.60
CA ILE A 136 -3.68 4.91 -10.10
C ILE A 136 -3.14 5.75 -11.25
N ALA A 137 -2.39 5.16 -12.18
CA ALA A 137 -1.80 5.86 -13.32
C ALA A 137 -2.89 6.48 -14.20
N ILE A 138 -3.92 5.70 -14.56
CA ILE A 138 -5.06 6.17 -15.36
C ILE A 138 -5.76 7.34 -14.65
N VAL A 139 -6.03 7.22 -13.36
CA VAL A 139 -6.68 8.27 -12.57
C VAL A 139 -5.84 9.55 -12.55
N VAL A 140 -4.54 9.45 -12.29
CA VAL A 140 -3.62 10.59 -12.28
C VAL A 140 -3.61 11.28 -13.64
N VAL A 141 -3.54 10.51 -14.74
CA VAL A 141 -3.60 11.05 -16.11
C VAL A 141 -4.92 11.79 -16.35
N ILE A 142 -6.05 11.22 -15.96
CA ILE A 142 -7.37 11.86 -16.10
C ILE A 142 -7.42 13.19 -15.34
N ILE A 143 -6.94 13.21 -14.08
CA ILE A 143 -6.91 14.44 -13.27
C ILE A 143 -6.01 15.49 -13.92
N ILE A 144 -4.81 15.12 -14.41
CA ILE A 144 -3.91 16.05 -15.10
C ILE A 144 -4.56 16.63 -16.36
N ILE A 145 -5.21 15.80 -17.17
CA ILE A 145 -5.94 16.24 -18.37
C ILE A 145 -7.07 17.19 -17.98
N HIS A 146 -7.82 16.87 -16.92
CA HIS A 146 -8.90 17.72 -16.41
C HIS A 146 -8.40 19.09 -15.97
N ILE A 147 -7.33 19.14 -15.16
CA ILE A 147 -6.70 20.38 -14.70
C ILE A 147 -6.20 21.21 -15.89
N ARG A 148 -5.54 20.59 -16.88
CA ARG A 148 -5.05 21.28 -18.09
C ARG A 148 -6.19 21.88 -18.91
N ARG A 149 -7.26 21.11 -19.13
CA ARG A 149 -8.46 21.58 -19.87
C ARG A 149 -9.18 22.71 -19.12
N SER A 150 -9.31 22.59 -17.80
CA SER A 150 -9.90 23.64 -16.96
C SER A 150 -9.04 24.90 -16.98
N THR A 151 -7.71 24.77 -16.96
CA THR A 151 -6.79 25.93 -17.02
C THR A 151 -6.93 26.68 -18.34
N ARG A 152 -7.00 25.97 -19.49
CA ARG A 152 -7.20 26.60 -20.80
C ARG A 152 -8.54 27.34 -20.92
N ARG A 153 -9.62 26.78 -20.34
CA ARG A 153 -10.95 27.44 -20.37
C ARG A 153 -11.03 28.66 -19.43
N VAL A 154 -10.36 28.61 -18.28
CA VAL A 154 -10.43 29.69 -17.27
C VAL A 154 -9.47 30.84 -17.59
N GLN A 155 -8.32 30.59 -18.22
CA GLN A 155 -7.44 31.66 -18.72
C GLN A 155 -8.12 32.55 -19.75
N ALA A 156 -9.12 32.04 -20.48
CA ALA A 156 -9.92 32.84 -21.41
C ALA A 156 -11.01 33.71 -20.73
N ILE A 157 -11.32 33.49 -19.43
CA ILE A 157 -12.52 34.05 -18.79
C ILE A 157 -12.23 34.81 -17.48
N ARG A 158 -11.15 34.52 -16.72
CA ARG A 158 -10.89 35.21 -15.44
C ARG A 158 -9.46 35.04 -14.93
N GLU A 159 -8.64 36.09 -15.02
CA GLU A 159 -7.30 36.13 -14.41
C GLU A 159 -7.29 36.40 -12.89
N ASN A 160 -8.40 36.82 -12.27
CA ASN A 160 -8.36 37.43 -10.94
C ASN A 160 -9.10 36.72 -9.79
N SER A 161 -9.38 35.40 -9.84
CA SER A 161 -10.00 34.71 -8.69
C SER A 161 -8.97 33.92 -7.85
N PRO A 162 -8.63 34.38 -6.63
CA PRO A 162 -7.65 33.74 -5.76
C PRO A 162 -8.05 32.32 -5.32
N ASN A 163 -9.36 32.04 -5.23
CA ASN A 163 -9.90 30.74 -4.81
C ASN A 163 -9.57 29.60 -5.81
N THR A 164 -9.56 29.89 -7.11
CA THR A 164 -9.22 28.92 -8.17
C THR A 164 -7.75 28.52 -8.14
N THR A 165 -6.87 29.49 -7.90
CA THR A 165 -5.42 29.27 -7.81
C THR A 165 -5.05 28.44 -6.58
N GLN A 166 -5.71 28.69 -5.44
CA GLN A 166 -5.51 27.91 -4.22
C GLN A 166 -5.99 26.46 -4.37
N LYS A 167 -7.18 26.23 -4.97
CA LYS A 167 -7.70 24.88 -5.23
C LYS A 167 -6.75 24.08 -6.13
N ARG A 168 -6.24 24.69 -7.20
CA ARG A 168 -5.28 24.06 -8.12
C ARG A 168 -3.97 23.68 -7.42
N ARG A 169 -3.39 24.57 -6.61
CA ARG A 169 -2.15 24.26 -5.85
C ARG A 169 -2.36 23.08 -4.90
N ARG A 170 -3.54 23.00 -4.27
CA ARG A 170 -3.91 21.86 -3.40
C ARG A 170 -3.99 20.55 -4.19
N GLU A 171 -4.66 20.54 -5.35
CA GLU A 171 -4.77 19.36 -6.21
C GLU A 171 -3.40 18.89 -6.72
N ILE A 172 -2.54 19.80 -7.18
CA ILE A 172 -1.17 19.46 -7.63
C ILE A 172 -0.34 18.87 -6.47
N LYS A 173 -0.44 19.44 -5.27
CA LYS A 173 0.24 18.91 -4.08
C LYS A 173 -0.21 17.49 -3.77
N LEU A 174 -1.51 17.21 -3.88
CA LEU A 174 -2.08 15.88 -3.67
C LEU A 174 -1.62 14.89 -4.74
N ILE A 175 -1.58 15.29 -6.02
CA ILE A 175 -1.06 14.44 -7.10
C ILE A 175 0.42 14.10 -6.85
N LYS A 176 1.24 15.09 -6.47
CA LYS A 176 2.65 14.87 -6.14
C LYS A 176 2.81 13.89 -4.97
N GLN A 177 1.93 13.97 -3.98
CA GLN A 177 1.90 13.02 -2.86
C GLN A 177 1.52 11.61 -3.30
N MET A 178 0.48 11.46 -4.12
CA MET A 178 0.08 10.15 -4.65
C MET A 178 1.15 9.54 -5.56
N SER A 179 1.78 10.34 -6.42
CA SER A 179 2.84 9.86 -7.31
C SER A 179 4.07 9.43 -6.51
N ALA A 180 4.47 10.20 -5.48
CA ALA A 180 5.59 9.85 -4.62
C ALA A 180 5.31 8.55 -3.83
N GLN A 181 4.10 8.40 -3.28
CA GLN A 181 3.69 7.17 -2.60
C GLN A 181 3.64 5.97 -3.55
N THR A 182 3.19 6.18 -4.79
CA THR A 182 3.17 5.10 -5.79
C THR A 182 4.59 4.67 -6.14
N ALA A 183 5.47 5.64 -6.42
CA ALA A 183 6.87 5.37 -6.75
C ALA A 183 7.59 4.57 -5.65
N THR A 184 7.36 4.89 -4.37
CA THR A 184 8.00 4.14 -3.27
C THR A 184 7.65 2.66 -3.27
N VAL A 185 6.40 2.30 -3.60
CA VAL A 185 5.95 0.90 -3.59
C VAL A 185 6.35 0.19 -4.89
N THR A 186 6.42 0.91 -6.01
CA THR A 186 6.92 0.35 -7.27
C THR A 186 8.40 -0.06 -7.20
N LEU A 187 9.22 0.56 -6.35
CA LEU A 187 10.65 0.22 -6.23
C LEU A 187 10.93 -1.24 -5.81
N ALA A 188 10.04 -1.86 -5.04
CA ALA A 188 10.21 -3.25 -4.60
C ALA A 188 9.75 -4.28 -5.64
N ALA A 189 8.83 -3.90 -6.55
CA ALA A 189 8.26 -4.82 -7.52
C ALA A 189 9.28 -5.41 -8.54
N PRO A 190 10.26 -4.64 -9.06
CA PRO A 190 11.29 -5.16 -9.96
C PRO A 190 12.11 -6.30 -9.36
N LEU A 191 12.42 -6.27 -8.06
CA LEU A 191 13.20 -7.32 -7.41
C LEU A 191 12.45 -8.65 -7.38
N TYR A 192 11.14 -8.60 -7.10
CA TYR A 192 10.28 -9.78 -7.14
C TYR A 192 10.05 -10.28 -8.58
N LEU A 193 9.85 -9.37 -9.54
CA LEU A 193 9.74 -9.75 -10.96
C LEU A 193 11.03 -10.36 -11.50
N PHE A 194 12.19 -9.85 -11.06
CA PHE A 194 13.49 -10.42 -11.41
C PHE A 194 13.63 -11.87 -10.92
N LEU A 195 13.15 -12.19 -9.71
CA LEU A 195 13.11 -13.58 -9.21
C LEU A 195 12.24 -14.49 -10.08
N ILE A 196 11.07 -14.01 -10.51
CA ILE A 196 10.19 -14.78 -11.42
C ILE A 196 10.91 -15.02 -12.75
N ILE A 197 11.52 -13.98 -13.34
CA ILE A 197 12.26 -14.09 -14.61
C ILE A 197 13.47 -15.02 -14.46
N TRP A 198 14.14 -15.00 -13.30
CA TRP A 198 15.25 -15.89 -13.01
C TRP A 198 14.82 -17.36 -13.08
N HIS A 199 13.70 -17.74 -12.46
CA HIS A 199 13.18 -19.11 -12.55
C HIS A 199 12.70 -19.51 -13.94
N VAL A 200 12.22 -18.55 -14.74
CA VAL A 200 11.85 -18.80 -16.14
C VAL A 200 13.10 -19.05 -17.00
N THR A 201 14.18 -18.32 -16.76
CA THR A 201 15.38 -18.33 -17.61
C THR A 201 16.42 -19.36 -17.16
N GLN A 202 16.54 -19.59 -15.86
CA GLN A 202 17.47 -20.54 -15.28
C GLN A 202 16.70 -21.71 -14.66
N LYS A 203 17.03 -22.94 -15.07
CA LYS A 203 16.49 -24.17 -14.46
C LYS A 203 16.99 -24.42 -13.03
N LYS A 204 17.82 -23.53 -12.47
CA LYS A 204 18.41 -23.63 -11.14
C LYS A 204 17.78 -22.59 -10.23
N SER A 205 17.48 -23.00 -8.99
CA SER A 205 17.04 -22.09 -7.93
C SER A 205 17.99 -20.90 -7.79
N ALA A 206 17.42 -19.70 -7.66
CA ALA A 206 18.17 -18.51 -7.33
C ALA A 206 18.91 -18.68 -5.98
N PRO A 207 20.01 -17.94 -5.74
CA PRO A 207 20.69 -17.98 -4.46
C PRO A 207 19.78 -17.44 -3.33
N GLU A 208 19.79 -18.10 -2.16
CA GLU A 208 19.08 -17.71 -0.94
C GLU A 208 19.08 -16.19 -0.63
N PRO A 209 20.23 -15.48 -0.67
CA PRO A 209 20.27 -14.04 -0.39
C PRO A 209 19.40 -13.20 -1.33
N LEU A 210 19.16 -13.64 -2.57
CA LEU A 210 18.34 -12.91 -3.53
C LEU A 210 16.85 -12.95 -3.12
N TYR A 211 16.37 -14.09 -2.60
CA TYR A 211 15.01 -14.20 -2.06
C TYR A 211 14.83 -13.30 -0.84
N LEU A 212 15.76 -13.39 0.12
CA LEU A 212 15.74 -12.56 1.32
C LEU A 212 15.77 -11.07 0.96
N LEU A 213 16.59 -10.67 -0.01
CA LEU A 213 16.67 -9.29 -0.47
C LEU A 213 15.33 -8.82 -1.06
N SER A 214 14.72 -9.62 -1.94
CA SER A 214 13.42 -9.28 -2.53
C SER A 214 12.33 -9.12 -1.46
N LEU A 215 12.24 -10.05 -0.51
CA LEU A 215 11.22 -10.01 0.53
C LEU A 215 11.41 -8.82 1.48
N ASN A 216 12.65 -8.58 1.93
CA ASN A 216 12.96 -7.43 2.77
C ASN A 216 12.74 -6.12 2.02
N SER A 217 12.98 -6.07 0.70
CA SER A 217 12.73 -4.87 -0.10
C SER A 217 11.26 -4.45 -0.09
N ILE A 218 10.32 -5.41 -0.11
CA ILE A 218 8.89 -5.15 -0.02
C ILE A 218 8.56 -4.54 1.35
N THR A 219 9.05 -5.15 2.43
CA THR A 219 8.83 -4.66 3.80
C THR A 219 9.40 -3.26 4.00
N ILE A 220 10.64 -3.01 3.55
CA ILE A 220 11.30 -1.70 3.63
C ILE A 220 10.51 -0.66 2.83
N SER A 221 10.06 -1.02 1.62
CA SER A 221 9.25 -0.15 0.77
C SER A 221 7.93 0.26 1.44
N LEU A 222 7.25 -0.66 2.13
CA LEU A 222 6.04 -0.36 2.90
C LEU A 222 6.32 0.54 4.11
N PHE A 223 7.45 0.33 4.79
CA PHE A 223 7.88 1.21 5.87
C PHE A 223 8.14 2.63 5.34
N MET A 224 8.86 2.75 4.23
CA MET A 224 9.11 4.02 3.55
C MET A 224 7.82 4.70 3.08
N LEU A 225 6.84 3.93 2.60
CA LEU A 225 5.52 4.43 2.24
C LEU A 225 4.82 5.09 3.44
N THR A 226 4.84 4.44 4.62
CA THR A 226 4.22 5.00 5.83
C THR A 226 4.96 6.24 6.33
N ALA A 227 6.30 6.22 6.34
CA ALA A 227 7.12 7.36 6.70
C ALA A 227 6.85 8.56 5.76
N LEU A 228 6.79 8.32 4.45
CA LEU A 228 6.46 9.34 3.47
C LEU A 228 5.03 9.88 3.66
N GLN A 229 4.06 9.01 3.95
CA GLN A 229 2.70 9.41 4.24
C GLN A 229 2.63 10.33 5.47
N PHE A 230 3.42 10.05 6.51
CA PHE A 230 3.53 10.88 7.70
C PHE A 230 4.17 12.25 7.39
N ILE A 231 5.31 12.27 6.69
CA ILE A 231 6.05 13.50 6.37
C ILE A 231 5.24 14.42 5.46
N MET A 232 4.58 13.87 4.43
CA MET A 232 3.84 14.67 3.45
C MET A 232 2.51 15.20 4.00
N ASN A 233 1.94 14.59 5.05
CA ASN A 233 0.68 15.01 5.63
C ASN A 233 0.90 16.05 6.74
N GLN A 234 0.90 17.33 6.35
CA GLN A 234 1.07 18.45 7.27
C GLN A 234 -0.03 18.53 8.34
N GLU A 235 -1.27 18.18 8.02
CA GLU A 235 -2.39 18.23 8.97
C GLU A 235 -2.19 17.21 10.10
N VAL A 236 -1.80 15.97 9.76
CA VAL A 236 -1.49 14.92 10.74
C VAL A 236 -0.28 15.31 11.59
N ASN A 237 0.76 15.86 10.98
CA ASN A 237 1.96 16.30 11.69
C ASN A 237 1.63 17.44 12.69
N GLN A 238 0.77 18.39 12.31
CA GLN A 238 0.30 19.44 13.22
C GLN A 238 -0.52 18.88 14.39
N LEU A 239 -1.44 17.94 14.13
CA LEU A 239 -2.21 17.28 15.19
C LEU A 239 -1.31 16.54 16.18
N ILE A 240 -0.29 15.84 15.69
CA ILE A 240 0.65 15.09 16.53
C ILE A 240 1.51 16.05 17.35
N LYS A 241 2.00 17.15 16.76
CA LYS A 241 2.71 18.20 17.51
C LYS A 241 1.85 18.81 18.61
N GLN A 242 0.57 19.05 18.35
CA GLN A 242 -0.38 19.52 19.35
C GLN A 242 -0.60 18.49 20.47
N PHE A 243 -0.73 17.21 20.11
CA PHE A 243 -0.88 16.12 21.08
C PHE A 243 0.36 15.98 21.97
N PHE A 244 1.56 15.97 21.38
CA PHE A 244 2.83 15.93 22.13
C PHE A 244 2.96 17.13 23.05
N LYS A 245 2.63 18.33 22.59
CA LYS A 245 2.66 19.54 23.44
C LYS A 245 1.73 19.38 24.64
N ARG A 246 0.51 18.87 24.45
CA ARG A 246 -0.45 18.60 25.53
C ARG A 246 0.04 17.53 26.51
N CYS A 247 0.59 16.42 26.02
CA CYS A 247 1.17 15.38 26.87
C CYS A 247 2.35 15.89 27.70
N CYS A 248 3.26 16.65 27.09
CA CYS A 248 4.38 17.26 27.83
C CYS A 248 3.87 18.24 28.90
N THR A 249 2.88 19.08 28.60
CA THR A 249 2.27 19.97 29.59
C THR A 249 1.62 19.19 30.74
N PHE A 250 0.94 18.08 30.46
CA PHE A 250 0.32 17.24 31.47
C PHE A 250 1.36 16.55 32.39
N ILE A 251 2.47 16.07 31.83
CA ILE A 251 3.57 15.49 32.61
C ILE A 251 4.23 16.54 33.50
N ILE A 252 4.42 17.76 33.00
CA ILE A 252 4.99 18.88 33.78
C ILE A 252 4.05 19.27 34.94
N MET A 253 2.73 19.35 34.69
CA MET A 253 1.75 19.65 35.74
C MET A 253 1.72 18.58 36.82
N LYS A 254 1.71 17.29 36.45
CA LYS A 254 1.72 16.19 37.42
C LYS A 254 2.97 16.22 38.33
N LYS A 255 4.13 16.52 37.75
CA LYS A 255 5.39 16.62 38.51
C LYS A 255 5.41 17.79 39.51
N SER A 256 4.63 18.85 39.25
CA SER A 256 4.47 19.98 40.17
C SER A 256 3.49 19.69 41.31
N THR A 257 2.52 18.79 41.11
CA THR A 257 1.55 18.39 42.15
C THR A 257 2.16 17.36 43.11
N ASP A 258 3.06 16.51 42.63
CA ASP A 258 3.77 15.51 43.46
C ASP A 258 4.92 16.13 44.31
N GLN A 259 5.17 17.44 44.21
CA GLN A 259 6.19 18.17 44.98
C GLN A 259 5.62 19.09 46.09
N GLN A 260 4.30 19.10 46.29
CA GLN A 260 3.61 19.76 47.41
C GLN A 260 3.14 18.71 48.42
#